data_AF-A0A2G6DGY5-F1
#
_entry.id   AF-A0A2G6DGY5-F1
#
_cell.length_a   1.000
_cell.length_b   1.000
_cell.length_c   1.000
_cell.angle_alpha   90.00
_cell.angle_beta   90.00
_cell.angle_gamma   90.00
#
_symmetry.space_group_name_H-M   'P 1'
#
loop_
_entity.id
_entity.type
_entity.pdbx_description
1 polymer ?
#
loop_
_entity_poly.entity_id
_entity_poly.type
_entity_poly.pdbx_seq_one_letter_code
_entity_poly.pdbx_strand_id
1 'polypeptide(L)'
;MEITLINQGLSLMLFGMGVVFAFLTLLVVATNTMSYTIQRWFPEEELPVPTPKKISQKSGSVSPLTLKVIQTAIDQHRKRMN
;
A
#
# COMPACT_ATOMS: atom_id res chain seq x y z
N MET A 1 -34.75 -42.10 8.48
CA MET A 1 -34.91 -41.19 7.33
C MET A 1 -34.55 -39.75 7.76
N GLU A 2 -33.35 -39.53 8.33
CA GLU A 2 -32.94 -38.25 8.96
C GLU A 2 -31.86 -37.49 8.16
N ILE A 3 -31.23 -38.16 7.20
CA ILE A 3 -30.12 -37.61 6.40
C ILE A 3 -30.58 -36.43 5.53
N THR A 4 -31.88 -36.39 5.18
CA THR A 4 -32.46 -35.39 4.28
C THR A 4 -32.43 -33.98 4.87
N LEU A 5 -32.78 -33.81 6.16
CA LEU A 5 -32.85 -32.51 6.82
C LEU A 5 -31.45 -31.93 7.02
N ILE A 6 -30.50 -32.75 7.47
CA ILE A 6 -29.10 -32.33 7.66
C ILE A 6 -28.47 -31.97 6.31
N ASN A 7 -28.72 -32.76 5.25
CA ASN A 7 -28.22 -32.46 3.91
C ASN A 7 -28.84 -31.18 3.33
N GLN A 8 -30.12 -30.93 3.60
CA GLN A 8 -30.81 -29.72 3.17
C GLN A 8 -30.33 -28.48 3.93
N GLY A 9 -30.12 -28.61 5.26
CA GLY A 9 -29.51 -27.57 6.09
C GLY A 9 -28.08 -27.25 5.66
N LEU A 10 -27.27 -28.27 5.36
CA LEU A 10 -25.90 -28.10 4.86
C LEU A 10 -25.88 -27.39 3.50
N SER A 11 -26.78 -27.79 2.59
CA SER A 11 -26.93 -27.14 1.28
C SER A 11 -27.33 -25.68 1.42
N LEU A 12 -28.28 -25.38 2.32
CA LEU A 12 -28.72 -24.02 2.61
C LEU A 12 -27.60 -23.18 3.24
N MET A 13 -26.82 -23.77 4.15
CA MET A 13 -25.71 -23.08 4.81
C MET A 13 -24.58 -22.77 3.82
N LEU A 14 -24.23 -23.72 2.95
CA LEU A 14 -23.25 -23.52 1.89
C LEU A 14 -23.71 -22.43 0.91
N PHE A 15 -24.98 -22.47 0.52
CA PHE A 15 -25.56 -21.45 -0.36
C PHE A 15 -25.58 -20.07 0.29
N GLY A 16 -26.10 -19.96 1.51
CA GLY A 16 -26.16 -18.71 2.26
C GLY A 16 -24.78 -18.12 2.52
N MET A 17 -23.83 -18.95 2.96
CA MET A 17 -22.45 -18.53 3.17
C MET A 17 -21.76 -18.12 1.87
N GLY A 18 -22.01 -18.82 0.76
CA GLY A 18 -21.49 -18.47 -0.56
C GLY A 18 -22.02 -17.13 -1.07
N VAL A 19 -23.33 -16.88 -0.93
CA VAL A 19 -23.95 -15.60 -1.33
C VAL A 19 -23.42 -14.45 -0.48
N VAL A 20 -23.31 -14.63 0.84
CA VAL A 20 -22.74 -13.60 1.73
C VAL A 20 -21.28 -13.34 1.37
N PHE A 21 -20.48 -14.38 1.15
CA PHE A 21 -19.08 -14.23 0.74
C PHE A 21 -18.95 -13.48 -0.60
N ALA A 22 -19.76 -13.84 -1.60
CA ALA A 22 -19.80 -13.16 -2.88
C ALA A 22 -20.20 -11.68 -2.74
N PHE A 23 -21.21 -11.41 -1.91
CA PHE A 23 -21.67 -10.05 -1.63
C PHE A 23 -20.60 -9.20 -0.93
N LEU A 24 -19.94 -9.75 0.10
CA LEU A 24 -18.83 -9.06 0.78
C LEU A 24 -17.65 -8.83 -0.18
N THR A 25 -17.30 -9.81 -1.01
CA THR A 25 -16.24 -9.67 -2.02
C THR A 25 -16.60 -8.54 -3.00
N LEU A 26 -17.85 -8.49 -3.46
CA LEU A 26 -18.34 -7.42 -4.32
C LEU A 26 -18.27 -6.05 -3.63
N LEU A 27 -18.65 -5.96 -2.36
CA LEU A 27 -18.51 -4.73 -1.58
C LEU A 27 -17.06 -4.29 -1.43
N VAL A 28 -16.13 -5.21 -1.17
CA VAL A 28 -14.69 -4.90 -1.08
C VAL A 28 -14.16 -4.40 -2.43
N VAL A 29 -14.59 -4.99 -3.55
CA VAL A 29 -14.24 -4.48 -4.88
C VAL A 29 -14.81 -3.07 -5.07
N ALA A 30 -16.08 -2.86 -4.74
CA ALA A 30 -16.72 -1.55 -4.87
C ALA A 30 -16.00 -0.46 -4.04
N THR A 31 -15.67 -0.74 -2.79
CA THR A 31 -14.94 0.22 -1.93
C THR A 31 -13.52 0.45 -2.41
N ASN A 32 -12.84 -0.57 -2.95
CA ASN A 32 -11.53 -0.38 -3.60
C ASN A 32 -11.63 0.47 -4.85
N THR A 33 -12.64 0.25 -5.71
CA THR A 33 -12.85 1.08 -6.90
C THR A 33 -13.15 2.52 -6.51
N MET A 34 -13.95 2.73 -5.47
CA MET A 34 -14.21 4.06 -4.90
C MET A 34 -12.92 4.71 -4.38
N SER A 35 -12.11 3.98 -3.62
CA SER A 35 -10.82 4.46 -3.10
C SER A 35 -9.85 4.85 -4.22
N TYR A 36 -9.71 3.98 -5.24
CA TYR A 36 -8.88 4.26 -6.41
C TYR A 36 -9.38 5.47 -7.21
N THR A 37 -10.68 5.53 -7.42
CA THR A 37 -11.37 6.61 -8.12
C THR A 37 -11.14 7.95 -7.44
N ILE A 38 -11.30 8.00 -6.11
CA ILE A 38 -11.08 9.19 -5.31
C ILE A 38 -9.62 9.62 -5.41
N GLN A 39 -8.65 8.73 -5.16
CA GLN A 39 -7.22 9.06 -5.28
C GLN A 39 -6.83 9.56 -6.68
N ARG A 40 -7.49 9.06 -7.74
CA ARG A 40 -7.18 9.40 -9.13
C ARG A 40 -7.78 10.74 -9.57
N TRP A 41 -9.02 11.06 -9.16
CA TRP A 41 -9.73 12.26 -9.61
C TRP A 41 -9.74 13.39 -8.60
N PHE A 42 -9.58 13.08 -7.31
CA PHE A 42 -9.38 14.03 -6.22
C PHE A 42 -8.10 13.63 -5.49
N PRO A 43 -6.91 13.92 -6.05
CA PRO A 43 -5.68 13.83 -5.30
C PRO A 43 -5.82 14.80 -4.12
N GLU A 44 -6.14 14.27 -2.95
CA GLU A 44 -5.94 14.97 -1.69
C GLU A 44 -4.46 15.35 -1.69
N GLU A 45 -4.12 16.64 -1.62
CA GLU A 45 -2.75 17.05 -1.36
C GLU A 45 -2.38 16.44 0.00
N GLU A 46 -1.74 15.28 -0.03
CA GLU A 46 -1.31 14.58 1.17
C GLU A 46 -0.38 15.53 1.92
N LEU A 47 -0.90 16.19 2.96
CA LEU A 47 -0.08 16.68 4.06
C LEU A 47 0.81 15.50 4.44
N PRO A 48 2.15 15.68 4.46
CA PRO A 48 3.07 14.56 4.48
C PRO A 48 2.86 13.74 5.75
N VAL A 49 2.09 12.66 5.62
CA VAL A 49 2.05 11.60 6.63
C VAL A 49 3.41 10.94 6.54
N PRO A 50 4.20 10.87 7.63
CA PRO A 50 5.50 10.25 7.57
C PRO A 50 5.32 8.75 7.32
N THR A 51 5.32 8.34 6.05
CA THR A 51 5.40 6.93 5.67
C THR A 51 6.72 6.38 6.20
N PRO A 52 6.74 5.19 6.83
CA PRO A 52 8.00 4.52 7.11
C PRO A 52 8.69 4.24 5.78
N LYS A 53 9.75 5.01 5.52
CA LYS A 53 10.54 4.99 4.29
C LYS A 53 11.01 3.56 4.05
N LYS A 54 10.44 2.89 3.03
CA LYS A 54 11.00 1.65 2.51
C LYS A 54 12.40 1.99 2.01
N ILE A 55 13.42 1.57 2.75
CA ILE A 55 14.82 1.78 2.39
C ILE A 55 15.08 0.91 1.15
N SER A 56 14.88 1.49 -0.02
CA SER A 56 15.45 0.94 -1.25
C SER A 56 16.96 1.13 -1.14
N GLN A 57 17.67 0.10 -0.67
CA GLN A 57 19.11 0.00 -0.83
C GLN A 57 19.39 -0.02 -2.34
N LYS A 58 19.69 1.14 -2.91
CA LYS A 58 20.35 1.22 -4.22
C LYS A 58 21.79 0.73 -4.02
N SER A 59 22.00 -0.55 -4.32
CA SER A 59 23.33 -1.05 -4.66
C SER A 59 23.77 -0.41 -5.98
N GLY A 60 24.96 0.20 -5.96
CA GLY A 60 25.66 0.62 -7.18
C GLY A 60 25.44 2.07 -7.61
N SER A 61 26.55 2.82 -7.64
CA SER A 61 26.73 4.23 -8.04
C SER A 61 26.33 5.28 -6.99
N VAL A 62 27.35 5.94 -6.43
CA VAL A 62 27.19 7.16 -5.62
C VAL A 62 26.56 8.23 -6.50
N SER A 63 25.48 8.85 -6.02
CA SER A 63 24.79 9.87 -6.80
C SER A 63 25.70 11.09 -7.03
N PRO A 64 25.67 11.74 -8.21
CA PRO A 64 26.45 12.94 -8.49
C PRO A 64 26.20 14.08 -7.48
N LEU A 65 24.98 14.14 -6.93
CA LEU A 65 24.61 15.09 -5.89
C LEU A 65 25.39 14.84 -4.59
N THR A 66 25.55 13.58 -4.19
CA THR A 66 26.30 13.20 -2.99
C THR A 66 27.77 13.60 -3.11
N LEU A 67 28.38 13.41 -4.29
CA LEU A 67 29.76 13.84 -4.55
C LEU A 67 29.90 15.36 -4.45
N LYS A 68 28.96 16.12 -5.00
CA LYS A 68 28.97 17.60 -4.94
C LYS A 68 28.84 18.12 -3.50
N VAL A 69 27.98 17.50 -2.69
CA VAL A 69 27.82 17.88 -1.27
C VAL A 69 29.09 17.58 -0.47
N ILE A 70 29.70 16.40 -0.68
CA ILE A 70 30.97 16.05 -0.02
C ILE A 70 32.08 17.03 -0.41
N GLN A 71 32.21 17.36 -1.70
CA GLN A 71 33.22 18.32 -2.16
C GLN A 71 33.04 19.70 -1.49
N THR A 72 31.79 20.20 -1.46
CA THR A 72 31.49 21.49 -0.84
C THR A 72 31.80 21.48 0.67
N ALA A 73 31.50 20.37 1.35
CA ALA A 73 31.80 20.21 2.77
C ALA A 73 33.32 20.21 3.04
N ILE A 74 34.12 19.56 2.20
CA ILE A 74 35.59 19.55 2.31
C ILE A 74 36.16 20.95 2.08
N ASP A 75 35.71 21.66 1.05
CA ASP A 75 36.18 23.02 0.75
C ASP A 75 35.85 24.00 1.89
N GLN A 76 34.66 23.88 2.47
CA GLN A 76 34.27 24.68 3.62
C GLN A 76 35.10 24.35 4.87
N HIS A 77 35.44 23.08 5.07
CA HIS A 77 36.28 22.65 6.19
C HIS A 77 37.71 23.18 6.05
N ARG A 78 38.30 23.10 4.86
CA ARG A 78 39.62 23.66 4.56
C ARG A 78 39.68 25.16 4.77
N LYS A 79 38.67 25.91 4.30
CA LYS A 79 38.56 27.36 4.53
C LYS A 79 38.42 27.73 6.01
N ARG A 80 37.90 26.83 6.83
CA ARG A 80 37.76 27.03 8.28
C ARG A 80 39.01 26.63 9.07
N MET A 81 39.83 25.74 8.51
CA MET A 81 41.08 25.27 9.10
C MET A 81 42.32 26.07 8.65
N ASN A 82 42.14 27.07 7.81
CA ASN A 82 43.15 28.05 7.38
C ASN A 82 42.82 29.42 7.95
#